data_AF-A0A448MR41-F1
#
_entry.id   AF-A0A448MR41-F1
#
_cell.length_a   1.000
_cell.length_b   1.000
_cell.length_c   1.000
_cell.angle_alpha   90.00
_cell.angle_beta   90.00
_cell.angle_gamma   90.00
#
_symmetry.space_group_name_H-M   'P 1'
#
loop_
_entity.id
_entity.type
_entity.pdbx_description
1 polymer ?
#
loop_
_entity_poly.entity_id
_entity_poly.type
_entity_poly.pdbx_seq_one_letter_code
_entity_poly.pdbx_strand_id
1 'polypeptide(L)' 'MELGVDILGILFGVAFVAAFIDAIAGGGGLITIPALLMTGIPPAVALGTNKLQAMGAHFLQASIFYVEER' A
#
# COMPACT_ATOMS: atom_id res chain seq x y z
N MET A 1 -13.83 16.84 2.36
CA MET A 1 -13.55 16.55 0.94
C MET A 1 -14.19 15.22 0.63
N GLU A 2 -15.15 15.20 -0.28
CA GLU A 2 -15.74 13.96 -0.77
C GLU A 2 -14.69 13.28 -1.65
N LEU A 3 -14.24 12.09 -1.29
CA LEU A 3 -13.31 11.32 -2.10
C LEU A 3 -14.04 10.90 -3.38
N GLY A 4 -13.80 11.62 -4.47
CA GLY A 4 -14.35 11.29 -5.78
C GLY A 4 -13.86 9.92 -6.26
N VAL A 5 -14.69 9.24 -7.05
CA VAL A 5 -14.37 7.93 -7.64
C VAL A 5 -13.07 7.98 -8.47
N ASP A 6 -12.80 9.12 -9.10
CA ASP A 6 -11.57 9.36 -9.86
C ASP A 6 -10.30 9.25 -8.98
N ILE A 7 -10.34 9.87 -7.79
CA ILE A 7 -9.21 9.84 -6.84
C ILE A 7 -9.03 8.43 -6.30
N LEU A 8 -10.12 7.72 -5.97
CA LEU A 8 -10.05 6.33 -5.52
C LEU A 8 -9.44 5.40 -6.57
N GLY A 9 -9.78 5.59 -7.84
CA GLY A 9 -9.18 4.83 -8.95
C GLY A 9 -7.67 5.05 -9.06
N ILE A 10 -7.21 6.29 -8.95
CA ILE A 10 -5.78 6.64 -8.97
C ILE A 10 -5.08 6.03 -7.74
N LEU A 11 -5.65 6.19 -6.56
CA LEU A 11 -5.09 5.68 -5.31
C LEU A 11 -4.98 4.15 -5.31
N PHE A 12 -5.97 3.47 -5.89
CA PHE A 12 -5.95 2.02 -6.10
C PHE A 12 -4.80 1.60 -7.03
N GLY A 13 -4.62 2.30 -8.16
CA GLY A 13 -3.49 2.05 -9.06
C GLY A 13 -2.13 2.26 -8.39
N VAL A 14 -1.97 3.36 -7.66
CA VAL A 14 -0.74 3.65 -6.89
C VAL A 14 -0.51 2.60 -5.81
N ALA A 15 -1.56 2.18 -5.09
CA ALA A 15 -1.48 1.13 -4.09
C ALA A 15 -1.04 -0.21 -4.68
N PHE A 16 -1.52 -0.55 -5.88
CA PHE A 16 -1.15 -1.79 -6.56
C PHE A 16 0.33 -1.80 -6.95
N VAL A 17 0.83 -0.70 -7.53
CA VAL A 17 2.25 -0.54 -7.87
C VAL A 17 3.12 -0.54 -6.61
N ALA A 18 2.70 0.18 -5.56
CA ALA A 18 3.41 0.22 -4.29
C ALA A 18 3.49 -1.16 -3.62
N ALA A 19 2.41 -1.97 -3.67
CA ALA A 19 2.40 -3.33 -3.14
C ALA A 19 3.36 -4.25 -3.92
N PHE A 20 3.46 -4.09 -5.24
CA PHE A 20 4.41 -4.85 -6.06
C PHE A 20 5.87 -4.51 -5.70
N ILE A 21 6.16 -3.23 -5.49
CA ILE A 21 7.47 -2.76 -5.05
C ILE A 21 7.77 -3.24 -3.61
N ASP A 22 6.77 -3.25 -2.73
CA ASP A 22 6.89 -3.75 -1.35
C ASP A 22 7.28 -5.23 -1.34
N ALA A 23 6.66 -6.04 -2.20
CA ALA A 23 6.96 -7.47 -2.33
C ALA A 23 8.39 -7.75 -2.86
N ILE A 24 9.07 -6.78 -3.47
CA ILE A 24 10.44 -6.94 -3.99
C ILE A 24 11.48 -6.32 -3.05
N ALA A 25 11.23 -5.10 -2.55
CA ALA A 25 12.21 -4.27 -1.85
C ALA A 25 11.79 -3.84 -0.43
N GLY A 26 10.57 -4.17 0.02
CA GLY A 26 10.09 -3.91 1.39
C GLY A 26 9.86 -2.44 1.75
N GLY A 27 9.63 -1.57 0.76
CA GLY A 27 9.55 -0.11 0.94
C GLY A 27 8.27 0.56 0.41
N GLY A 28 7.21 -0.19 0.12
CA GLY A 28 6.00 0.33 -0.54
C GLY A 28 5.31 1.46 0.21
N GLY A 29 5.51 1.55 1.52
CA GLY A 29 4.96 2.65 2.33
C GLY A 29 5.54 4.02 2.06
N LEU A 30 6.75 4.11 1.51
CA LEU A 30 7.31 5.38 1.04
C LEU A 30 6.54 5.96 -0.15
N ILE A 31 5.75 5.15 -0.86
CA ILE A 31 4.93 5.56 -2.00
C ILE A 31 3.49 5.84 -1.55
N THR A 32 2.90 4.94 -0.75
CA THR A 32 1.48 5.07 -0.34
C THR A 32 1.24 6.12 0.73
N ILE A 33 2.17 6.38 1.65
CA ILE A 33 2.02 7.46 2.64
C ILE A 33 1.90 8.85 1.97
N PRO A 34 2.84 9.30 1.12
CA PRO A 34 2.71 10.60 0.47
C PRO A 34 1.49 10.69 -0.46
N ALA A 35 1.14 9.60 -1.18
CA ALA A 35 -0.07 9.56 -2.00
C ALA A 35 -1.35 9.75 -1.17
N LEU A 36 -1.44 9.11 0.00
CA LEU A 36 -2.55 9.28 0.93
C LEU A 36 -2.57 10.69 1.52
N LEU A 37 -1.42 11.23 1.95
CA LEU A 37 -1.33 12.58 2.49
C LEU A 37 -1.70 13.66 1.45
N MET A 38 -1.40 13.45 0.17
CA MET A 38 -1.80 14.35 -0.93
C MET A 38 -3.33 14.46 -1.09
N THR A 39 -4.08 13.44 -0.68
CA THR A 39 -5.56 13.51 -0.68
C THR A 39 -6.14 14.26 0.52
N GLY A 40 -5.28 14.69 1.46
CA GLY A 40 -5.64 15.50 2.62
C GLY A 40 -6.43 14.77 3.71
N ILE A 41 -6.39 13.44 3.74
CA ILE A 41 -6.88 12.62 4.86
C ILE A 41 -5.97 12.83 6.08
N PRO A 42 -6.51 12.75 7.32
CA PRO A 42 -5.70 12.90 8.52
C PRO A 42 -4.52 11.92 8.55
N PRO A 43 -3.34 12.35 9.00
CA PRO A 43 -2.13 11.52 8.97
C PRO A 43 -2.26 10.23 9.79
N ALA A 44 -3.06 10.21 10.85
CA ALA A 44 -3.35 8.98 11.60
C ALA A 44 -4.06 7.92 10.73
N VAL A 45 -5.01 8.34 9.89
CA VAL A 45 -5.74 7.46 8.97
C VAL A 45 -4.84 7.03 7.81
N ALA A 46 -4.03 7.93 7.27
CA ALA A 46 -3.06 7.62 6.23
C ALA A 46 -2.03 6.58 6.70
N LEU A 47 -1.46 6.75 7.90
CA LEU A 47 -0.52 5.80 8.50
C LEU A 47 -1.19 4.47 8.83
N GLY A 48 -2.43 4.48 9.33
CA GLY A 48 -3.19 3.25 9.58
C GLY A 48 -3.46 2.46 8.30
N THR A 49 -3.87 3.14 7.23
CA THR A 49 -4.13 2.53 5.90
C THR A 49 -2.85 1.94 5.32
N ASN A 50 -1.72 2.65 5.47
CA ASN A 50 -0.42 2.16 5.05
C ASN A 50 0.02 0.90 5.82
N LYS A 51 -0.18 0.87 7.14
CA LYS A 51 0.16 -0.28 7.98
C LYS A 51 -0.62 -1.53 7.58
N LEU A 52 -1.91 -1.35 7.26
CA LEU A 52 -2.79 -2.44 6.82
C LEU A 52 -2.37 -2.99 5.45
N GLN A 53 -1.97 -2.12 4.52
CA GLN A 53 -1.39 -2.54 3.23
C GLN A 53 -0.11 -3.36 3.40
N ALA A 54 0.82 -2.90 4.24
CA ALA A 54 2.08 -3.60 4.48
C ALA A 54 1.86 -5.01 5.04
N MET A 55 0.86 -5.20 5.91
CA MET A 55 0.50 -6.53 6.44
C MET A 55 0.07 -7.50 5.34
N GLY A 56 -0.74 -7.03 4.38
CA GLY A 56 -1.18 -7.84 3.24
C GLY A 56 -0.02 -8.22 2.30
N ALA A 57 0.86 -7.27 2.01
CA ALA A 57 2.03 -7.49 1.18
C ALA A 57 3.01 -8.50 1.83
N HIS A 58 3.26 -8.37 3.14
CA HIS A 58 4.11 -9.31 3.89
C HIS A 58 3.51 -10.72 3.95
N PHE A 59 2.19 -10.86 4.05
CA PHE A 59 1.53 -12.17 4.02
C PHE A 59 1.75 -12.89 2.69
N LEU A 60 1.62 -12.14 1.57
CA LEU A 60 1.85 -12.69 0.25
C LEU A 60 3.32 -13.06 0.05
N GLN A 61 4.24 -12.21 0.51
CA GLN A 61 5.68 -12.48 0.46
C GLN A 61 6.07 -13.72 1.30
N ALA A 62 5.51 -13.86 2.51
CA ALA A 62 5.71 -15.04 3.33
C ALA A 62 5.14 -16.32 2.67
N SER A 63 3.99 -16.21 1.99
CA SER A 63 3.41 -17.32 1.24
C SER A 63 4.29 -17.77 0.07
N ILE A 64 4.87 -16.83 -0.68
CA ILE A 64 5.76 -17.13 -1.80
C ILE A 64 7.05 -17.78 -1.29
N PHE A 65 7.67 -17.18 -0.27
CA PHE A 65 8.88 -17.72 0.36
C PHE A 65 8.67 -19.15 0.89
N TYR A 66 7.51 -19.43 1.49
CA TYR A 66 7.17 -20.78 1.98
C TYR A 66 7.04 -21.82 0.85
N VAL A 67 6.62 -21.42 -0.35
CA VAL A 67 6.48 -22.32 -1.51
C VAL A 67 7.84 -22.59 -2.17
N GLU A 68 8.76 -21.64 -2.15
CA GLU A 68 10.13 -21.82 -2.68
C GLU A 68 11.03 -22.63 -1.76
N GLU A 69 10.80 -22.64 -0.44
CA GLU A 69 11.56 -23.43 0.54
C GLU A 69 11.11 -24.91 0.59
N ARG A 70 10.38 -25.41 -0.42
CA ARG A 70 9.90 -26.79 -0.58
C ARG A 70 10.58 -27.47 -1.76
#